data_AF-A0A5D0RE77-F1
#
_entry.id   AF-A0A5D0RE77-F1
#
_cell.length_a   1.000
_cell.length_b   1.000
_cell.length_c   1.000
_cell.angle_alpha   90.00
_cell.angle_beta   90.00
_cell.angle_gamma   90.00
#
_symmetry.space_group_name_H-M   'P 1'
#
loop_
_entity.id
_entity.type
_entity.pdbx_description
1 polymer ?
#
loop_
_entity_poly.entity_id
_entity_poly.type
_entity_poly.pdbx_seq_one_letter_code
_entity_poly.pdbx_strand_id
1 'polypeptide(L)'
;MKNIRKNIVVILVCSGIVFSCANTKNDDNPSKTDISICENAIEGKLLNMTGLDGCGWMIELEDGNKLEPINLNSFNISMVEGKKVNLNYTEVNDRAGICMAGKIVELTCLLESLDK
;
A
#
# COMPACT_ATOMS: atom_id res chain seq x y z
N MET A 1 -25.35 -21.26 51.12
CA MET A 1 -24.52 -20.06 51.32
C MET A 1 -23.07 -20.49 51.41
N LYS A 2 -22.19 -19.90 50.57
CA LYS A 2 -20.74 -19.67 50.76
C LYS A 2 -19.89 -20.92 51.15
N ASN A 3 -18.80 -21.33 50.51
CA ASN A 3 -17.89 -20.81 49.48
C ASN A 3 -16.66 -21.77 49.49
N ILE A 4 -16.05 -22.08 48.33
CA ILE A 4 -14.60 -21.89 48.01
C ILE A 4 -13.58 -22.55 48.99
N ARG A 5 -12.57 -23.35 48.64
CA ARG A 5 -11.72 -23.57 47.46
C ARG A 5 -11.06 -24.93 47.70
N LYS A 6 -11.10 -25.86 46.74
CA LYS A 6 -10.24 -27.07 46.79
C LYS A 6 -8.96 -26.78 46.01
N ASN A 7 -7.89 -26.46 46.73
CA ASN A 7 -6.54 -26.75 46.29
C ASN A 7 -6.35 -28.27 46.35
N ILE A 8 -5.81 -28.89 45.29
CA ILE A 8 -5.11 -30.20 45.20
C ILE A 8 -4.83 -30.38 43.69
N VAL A 9 -3.61 -30.19 43.14
CA VAL A 9 -2.33 -30.91 43.28
C VAL A 9 -2.06 -31.79 42.04
N VAL A 10 -0.79 -31.77 41.56
CA VAL A 10 -0.12 -32.60 40.52
C VAL A 10 -0.61 -32.37 39.05
N ILE A 11 0.15 -32.41 37.95
CA ILE A 11 1.33 -33.21 37.58
C ILE A 11 2.18 -32.47 36.51
N LEU A 12 3.49 -32.41 36.76
CA LEU A 12 4.55 -32.20 35.79
C LEU A 12 4.52 -33.33 34.74
N VAL A 13 4.09 -33.04 33.51
CA VAL A 13 4.23 -33.98 32.39
C VAL A 13 5.16 -33.36 31.35
N CYS A 14 6.42 -33.80 31.42
CA CYS A 14 7.33 -33.77 30.29
C CYS A 14 6.72 -34.56 29.14
N SER A 15 6.40 -33.88 28.05
CA SER A 15 6.29 -34.53 26.74
C SER A 15 6.81 -33.54 25.72
N GLY A 16 8.00 -33.85 25.22
CA GLY A 16 8.65 -33.11 24.16
C GLY A 16 7.78 -33.14 22.91
N ILE A 17 7.28 -31.98 22.51
CA ILE A 17 6.78 -31.77 21.16
C ILE A 17 8.00 -31.24 20.41
N VAL A 18 8.64 -32.14 19.66
CA VAL A 18 9.60 -31.78 18.63
C VAL A 18 8.87 -30.92 17.60
N PHE A 19 8.98 -29.60 17.70
CA PHE A 19 8.63 -28.70 16.62
C PHE A 19 9.62 -28.94 15.48
N SER A 20 9.25 -29.83 14.58
CA SER A 20 9.91 -29.96 13.28
C SER A 20 9.48 -28.76 12.43
N CYS A 21 10.23 -27.66 12.51
CA CYS A 21 10.14 -26.60 11.52
C CYS A 21 10.95 -27.03 10.30
N ALA A 22 10.29 -27.57 9.28
CA ALA A 22 10.87 -27.65 7.96
C ALA A 22 11.02 -26.22 7.41
N ASN A 23 12.24 -25.67 7.50
CA ASN A 23 12.62 -24.47 6.76
C ASN A 23 12.59 -24.81 5.27
N THR A 24 11.46 -24.59 4.63
CA THR A 24 11.37 -24.53 3.17
C THR A 24 12.02 -23.22 2.74
N LYS A 25 13.20 -23.34 2.13
CA LYS A 25 13.78 -22.28 1.32
C LYS A 25 12.93 -22.19 0.05
N ASN A 26 12.15 -21.13 -0.11
CA ASN A 26 11.62 -20.77 -1.42
C ASN A 26 12.52 -19.66 -1.96
N ASP A 27 13.59 -20.09 -2.63
CA ASP A 27 14.29 -19.25 -3.61
C ASP A 27 13.44 -19.24 -4.88
N ASP A 28 12.36 -18.47 -4.89
CA ASP A 28 11.62 -18.19 -6.11
C ASP A 28 12.24 -16.93 -6.74
N ASN A 29 13.22 -17.15 -7.61
CA ASN A 29 13.51 -16.25 -8.73
C ASN A 29 12.75 -16.77 -9.96
N PRO A 30 11.52 -16.30 -10.23
CA PRO A 30 10.95 -16.43 -11.54
C PRO A 30 11.36 -15.19 -12.36
N SER A 31 12.35 -15.41 -13.23
CA SER A 31 12.44 -14.83 -14.57
C SER A 31 11.44 -13.71 -14.85
N LYS A 32 11.85 -12.47 -14.53
CA LYS A 32 11.19 -11.21 -14.87
C LYS A 32 10.94 -11.14 -16.37
N THR A 33 9.80 -11.66 -16.80
CA THR A 33 9.13 -11.24 -18.03
C THR A 33 8.52 -9.89 -17.69
N ASP A 34 8.89 -8.83 -18.41
CA ASP A 34 8.62 -7.42 -18.09
C ASP A 34 7.12 -7.05 -18.10
N ILE A 35 6.39 -7.59 -17.13
CA ILE A 35 5.15 -7.01 -16.62
C ILE A 35 5.61 -6.17 -15.45
N SER A 36 5.65 -4.84 -15.62
CA SER A 36 5.83 -3.91 -14.52
C SER A 36 4.59 -4.04 -13.64
N ILE A 37 4.60 -5.00 -12.73
CA ILE A 37 3.62 -5.13 -11.67
C ILE A 37 4.10 -4.19 -10.57
N CYS A 38 3.25 -3.23 -10.18
CA CYS A 38 3.50 -2.46 -8.97
C CYS A 38 3.38 -3.43 -7.77
N GLU A 39 4.51 -3.98 -7.32
CA GLU A 39 4.52 -4.87 -6.17
C GLU A 39 4.08 -4.10 -4.92
N ASN A 40 3.17 -4.69 -4.13
CA ASN A 40 2.60 -4.07 -2.93
C ASN A 40 1.97 -2.69 -3.19
N ALA A 41 1.40 -2.50 -4.39
CA ALA A 41 0.72 -1.28 -4.76
C ALA A 41 -0.42 -0.95 -3.80
N ILE A 42 -0.60 0.35 -3.58
CA ILE A 42 -1.77 0.89 -2.93
C ILE A 42 -2.79 1.33 -3.99
N GLU A 43 -4.06 1.30 -3.63
CA GLU A 43 -5.15 1.78 -4.48
C GLU A 43 -5.38 3.29 -4.31
N GLY A 44 -5.72 3.95 -5.41
CA GLY A 44 -6.16 5.33 -5.43
C GLY A 44 -7.06 5.63 -6.62
N LYS A 45 -7.53 6.86 -6.71
CA LYS A 45 -8.30 7.35 -7.86
C LYS A 45 -7.78 8.69 -8.35
N LEU A 46 -7.79 8.88 -9.67
CA LEU A 46 -7.46 10.16 -10.29
C LEU A 46 -8.51 11.21 -9.91
N LEU A 47 -8.03 12.39 -9.54
CA LEU A 47 -8.83 13.55 -9.16
C LEU A 47 -8.37 14.76 -10.00
N ASN A 48 -9.25 15.34 -10.78
CA ASN A 48 -8.98 16.53 -11.55
C ASN A 48 -9.26 17.77 -10.70
N MET A 49 -8.20 18.40 -10.23
CA MET A 49 -8.26 19.66 -9.48
C MET A 49 -7.91 20.88 -10.35
N THR A 50 -7.98 20.73 -11.67
CA THR A 50 -7.84 21.88 -12.59
C THR A 50 -8.90 22.93 -12.28
N GLY A 51 -8.47 24.18 -12.13
CA GLY A 51 -9.34 25.29 -11.71
C GLY A 51 -9.08 25.76 -10.28
N LEU A 52 -8.30 25.00 -9.49
CA LEU A 52 -7.67 25.49 -8.27
C LEU A 52 -6.22 25.94 -8.58
N ASP A 53 -5.78 27.04 -7.97
CA ASP A 53 -4.48 27.65 -8.25
C ASP A 53 -3.32 26.66 -8.09
N GLY A 54 -2.56 26.46 -9.17
CA GLY A 54 -1.40 25.57 -9.19
C GLY A 54 -1.73 24.07 -9.15
N CYS A 55 -2.99 23.69 -9.08
CA CYS A 55 -3.41 22.29 -9.09
C CYS A 55 -3.66 21.77 -10.50
N GLY A 56 -3.49 20.46 -10.67
CA GLY A 56 -3.82 19.72 -11.88
C GLY A 56 -4.45 18.38 -11.53
N TRP A 57 -3.96 17.31 -12.15
CA TRP A 57 -4.35 15.95 -11.79
C TRP A 57 -3.64 15.51 -10.50
N MET A 58 -4.42 14.94 -9.59
CA MET A 58 -4.00 14.42 -8.30
C MET A 58 -4.48 12.99 -8.12
N ILE A 59 -4.04 12.34 -7.05
CA ILE A 59 -4.50 10.99 -6.67
C ILE A 59 -5.09 11.05 -5.27
N GLU A 60 -6.34 10.64 -5.09
CA GLU A 60 -6.95 10.45 -3.78
C GLU A 60 -6.85 8.99 -3.37
N LEU A 61 -6.29 8.73 -2.19
CA LEU A 61 -6.17 7.41 -1.58
C LEU A 61 -7.48 7.01 -0.89
N GLU A 62 -7.62 5.73 -0.52
CA GLU A 62 -8.81 5.21 0.17
C GLU A 62 -9.10 5.91 1.50
N ASP A 63 -8.06 6.38 2.20
CA ASP A 63 -8.18 7.11 3.46
C ASP A 63 -8.55 8.61 3.28
N GLY A 64 -8.71 9.06 2.04
CA GLY A 64 -9.04 10.43 1.66
C GLY A 64 -7.83 11.37 1.56
N ASN A 65 -6.62 10.89 1.85
CA ASN A 65 -5.40 11.66 1.62
C ASN A 65 -5.20 11.90 0.11
N LYS A 66 -4.75 13.11 -0.22
CA LYS A 66 -4.47 13.51 -1.61
C LYS A 66 -2.97 13.57 -1.84
N LEU A 67 -2.55 13.08 -2.99
CA LEU A 67 -1.18 13.13 -3.47
C LEU A 67 -1.10 14.11 -4.64
N GLU A 68 -0.07 14.97 -4.61
CA GLU A 68 0.33 15.89 -5.68
C GLU A 68 1.58 15.29 -6.36
N PRO A 69 1.42 14.50 -7.44
CA PRO A 69 2.55 13.78 -8.01
C PRO A 69 3.32 14.68 -8.97
N ILE A 70 4.63 14.81 -8.78
CA ILE A 70 5.48 15.70 -9.58
C ILE A 70 5.84 15.12 -10.96
N ASN A 71 5.60 13.83 -11.17
CA ASN A 71 6.00 13.07 -12.35
C ASN A 71 4.83 12.28 -12.97
N LEU A 72 3.59 12.70 -12.73
CA LEU A 72 2.40 11.97 -13.22
C LEU A 72 2.39 11.79 -14.75
N ASN A 73 2.88 12.79 -15.48
CA ASN A 73 2.98 12.76 -16.95
C ASN A 73 4.02 11.78 -17.50
N SER A 74 4.85 11.17 -16.63
CA SER A 74 5.83 10.15 -17.04
C SER A 74 5.19 8.77 -17.27
N PHE A 75 3.91 8.61 -16.93
CA PHE A 75 3.18 7.34 -17.04
C PHE A 75 2.16 7.41 -18.17
N ASN A 76 2.05 6.33 -18.94
CA ASN A 76 1.10 6.21 -20.03
C ASN A 76 -0.24 5.67 -19.52
N ILE A 77 -0.99 6.52 -18.82
CA ILE A 77 -2.35 6.23 -18.37
C ILE A 77 -3.33 7.28 -18.92
N SER A 78 -4.60 6.93 -19.03
CA SER A 78 -5.63 7.86 -19.47
C SER A 78 -6.16 8.66 -18.28
N MET A 79 -6.02 9.99 -18.36
CA MET A 79 -6.42 10.95 -17.33
C MET A 79 -7.94 11.17 -17.34
N VAL A 80 -8.68 10.35 -16.58
CA VAL A 80 -10.14 10.41 -16.45
C VAL A 80 -10.49 10.55 -14.97
N GLU A 81 -11.41 11.48 -14.67
CA GLU A 81 -11.91 11.72 -13.32
C GLU A 81 -12.42 10.42 -12.69
N GLY A 82 -11.99 10.15 -11.46
CA GLY A 82 -12.39 8.97 -10.70
C GLY A 82 -11.80 7.65 -11.19
N LYS A 83 -10.93 7.64 -12.22
CA LYS A 83 -10.28 6.40 -12.67
C LYS A 83 -9.44 5.81 -11.55
N LYS A 84 -9.66 4.52 -11.29
CA LYS A 84 -8.88 3.74 -10.32
C LYS A 84 -7.48 3.45 -10.84
N VAL A 85 -6.51 3.60 -9.96
CA VAL A 85 -5.09 3.34 -10.24
C VAL A 85 -4.45 2.56 -9.10
N ASN A 86 -3.44 1.77 -9.44
CA ASN A 86 -2.53 1.14 -8.51
C ASN A 86 -1.20 1.88 -8.57
N LEU A 87 -0.65 2.29 -7.42
CA LEU A 87 0.54 3.11 -7.38
C LEU A 87 1.49 2.73 -6.24
N ASN A 88 2.75 3.12 -6.39
CA ASN A 88 3.74 3.26 -5.32
C ASN A 88 4.36 4.65 -5.42
N TYR A 89 4.73 5.24 -4.28
CA TYR A 89 5.27 6.59 -4.26
C TYR A 89 6.27 6.80 -3.13
N THR A 90 7.06 7.86 -3.25
CA THR A 90 7.92 8.40 -2.18
C THR A 90 7.53 9.85 -1.90
N GLU A 91 7.38 10.22 -0.63
CA GLU A 91 7.12 11.61 -0.24
C GLU A 91 8.35 12.49 -0.49
N VAL A 92 8.12 13.69 -1.03
CA VAL A 92 9.16 14.67 -1.34
C VAL A 92 8.99 15.88 -0.42
N ASN A 93 9.75 15.89 0.67
CA ASN A 93 9.59 16.85 1.78
C ASN A 93 10.37 18.16 1.61
N ASP A 94 11.29 18.23 0.65
CA ASP A 94 12.15 19.39 0.38
C ASP A 94 11.56 20.34 -0.68
N ARG A 95 10.31 20.13 -1.07
CA ARG A 95 9.60 20.93 -2.07
C ARG A 95 8.34 21.54 -1.48
N ALA A 96 7.99 22.71 -2.00
CA ALA A 96 6.70 23.34 -1.79
C ALA A 96 5.98 23.44 -3.15
N GLY A 97 4.76 22.92 -3.21
CA GLY A 97 3.87 23.00 -4.36
C GLY A 97 2.95 24.19 -4.22
N ILE A 98 2.51 24.76 -5.34
CA ILE A 98 1.56 25.89 -5.34
C ILE A 98 0.16 25.40 -4.95
N CYS A 99 -0.19 24.18 -5.34
CA CYS A 99 -1.51 23.59 -5.12
C CYS A 99 -1.85 23.45 -3.63
N MET A 100 -0.89 23.00 -2.80
CA MET A 100 -1.04 22.79 -1.34
C MET A 100 -2.23 21.90 -0.92
N ALA A 101 -2.87 21.20 -1.86
CA ALA A 101 -4.06 20.39 -1.61
C ALA A 101 -3.74 18.92 -1.28
N GLY A 102 -2.47 18.55 -1.26
CA GLY A 102 -2.02 17.18 -1.01
C GLY A 102 -0.53 17.09 -0.68
N LYS A 103 -0.09 15.88 -0.35
CA LYS A 103 1.32 15.57 -0.13
C LYS A 103 2.04 15.55 -1.47
N ILE A 104 3.18 16.22 -1.56
CA ILE A 104 4.01 16.19 -2.77
C ILE A 104 4.74 14.85 -2.80
N VAL A 105 4.59 14.13 -3.90
CA VAL A 105 5.18 12.80 -4.05
C VAL A 105 5.82 12.61 -5.41
N GLU A 106 6.78 11.70 -5.48
CA GLU A 106 7.28 11.13 -6.72
C GLU A 106 6.74 9.71 -6.85
N LEU A 107 6.06 9.41 -7.95
CA LEU A 107 5.55 8.07 -8.21
C LEU A 107 6.69 7.17 -8.67
N THR A 108 6.83 6.02 -8.03
CA THR A 108 7.78 4.98 -8.42
C THR A 108 7.11 3.89 -9.27
N CYS A 109 5.78 3.81 -9.21
CA CYS A 109 4.97 2.94 -10.06
C CYS A 109 3.55 3.51 -10.18
N LEU A 110 2.94 3.37 -11.36
CA LEU A 110 1.55 3.74 -11.60
C LEU A 110 0.98 2.91 -12.75
N LEU A 111 -0.15 2.25 -12.50
CA LEU A 111 -0.89 1.45 -13.47
C LEU A 111 -2.39 1.72 -13.35
N GLU A 112 -3.11 1.60 -14.46
CA GLU A 112 -4.57 1.60 -14.41
C GLU A 112 -5.06 0.33 -13.71
N SER A 113 -6.06 0.46 -12.84
CA SER A 113 -6.74 -0.70 -12.26
C SER A 113 -7.67 -1.31 -13.30
N LEU A 114 -7.58 -2.61 -13.51
CA LEU A 114 -8.52 -3.33 -14.35
C LEU A 114 -9.82 -3.54 -13.57
N ASP A 115 -10.90 -2.91 -14.02
CA ASP A 115 -12.24 -3.21 -13.52
C ASP A 115 -12.56 -4.68 -13.87
N LYS A 116 -12.70 -5.53 -12.84
CA LYS A 116 -13.13 -6.93 -12.98
C LYS A 116 -14.65 -7.03 -13.02
#